data_AF-A0A7S3AEN1-F1
#
_entry.id   AF-A0A7S3AEN1-F1
#
_cell.length_a   1.000
_cell.length_b   1.000
_cell.length_c   1.000
_cell.angle_alpha   90.00
_cell.angle_beta   90.00
_cell.angle_gamma   90.00
#
_symmetry.space_group_name_H-M   'P 1'
#
loop_
_entity.id
_entity.type
_entity.pdbx_description
1 polymer ?
#
loop_
_entity_poly.entity_id
_entity_poly.type
_entity_poly.pdbx_seq_one_letter_code
_entity_poly.pdbx_strand_id
1 'polypeptide(L)'
;SYSCDAARERIRQTELLNVCVFNGTVNDFVAAGTAFELAVGLHLCGLLTDSVLEVVATRGVAACIVPCCYGQIFGTEDHGRGGSTAPRKAPFSAAYRATLGEALPLYSEVAKGADHVVMRAGGSFDVASVGYATAQRCMRVVDSDRLLWFREQTTEVGAGVGSNTMA
;
A
#
# COMPACT_ATOMS: atom_id res chain seq x y z
N SER A 1 21.32 -1.13 6.60
CA SER A 1 21.12 -0.70 5.20
C SER A 1 21.39 0.79 5.17
N TYR A 2 22.00 1.30 4.10
CA TYR A 2 22.51 2.68 4.06
C TYR A 2 21.51 3.74 4.55
N SER A 3 20.22 3.63 4.18
CA SER A 3 19.16 4.55 4.61
C SER A 3 18.88 4.47 6.12
N CYS A 4 18.77 3.27 6.69
CA CYS A 4 18.57 3.08 8.13
C CYS A 4 19.76 3.61 8.95
N ASP A 5 20.98 3.43 8.44
CA ASP A 5 22.20 3.85 9.13
C ASP A 5 22.31 5.39 9.13
N ALA A 6 21.96 6.04 8.02
CA ALA A 6 21.83 7.50 7.94
C ALA A 6 20.73 8.05 8.86
N ALA A 7 19.58 7.35 8.98
CA ALA A 7 18.50 7.75 9.88
C ALA A 7 18.93 7.67 11.35
N ARG A 8 19.61 6.59 11.75
CA ARG A 8 20.15 6.42 13.11
C ARG A 8 21.15 7.52 13.46
N GLU A 9 22.03 7.88 12.52
CA GLU A 9 22.99 8.96 12.74
C GLU A 9 22.29 10.31 12.94
N ARG A 10 21.24 10.61 12.15
CA ARG A 10 20.45 11.83 12.34
C ARG A 10 19.72 11.87 13.69
N ILE A 11 19.17 10.75 14.14
CA ILE A 11 18.56 10.63 15.48
C ILE A 11 19.61 10.92 16.56
N ARG A 12 20.80 10.32 16.44
CA ARG A 12 21.91 10.55 17.37
C ARG A 12 22.34 12.02 17.42
N GLN A 13 22.43 12.69 16.28
CA GLN A 13 22.82 14.10 16.18
C GLN A 13 21.78 15.07 16.72
N THR A 14 20.51 14.68 16.73
CA THR A 14 19.38 15.52 17.19
C THR A 14 18.98 15.25 18.63
N GLU A 15 19.61 14.26 19.28
CA GLU A 15 19.33 13.84 20.66
C GLU A 15 17.86 13.45 20.91
N LEU A 16 17.14 13.07 19.85
CA LEU A 16 15.76 12.61 19.96
C LEU A 16 15.70 11.25 20.65
N LEU A 17 15.01 11.19 21.79
CA LEU A 17 14.87 9.97 22.60
C LEU A 17 13.60 9.16 22.27
N ASN A 18 12.69 9.74 21.49
CA ASN A 18 11.37 9.20 21.18
C ASN A 18 11.25 8.70 19.72
N VAL A 19 12.37 8.47 19.05
CA VAL A 19 12.41 7.99 17.66
C VAL A 19 13.27 6.74 17.59
N CYS A 20 12.78 5.70 16.92
CA CYS A 20 13.52 4.47 16.69
C CYS A 20 13.54 4.12 15.19
N VAL A 21 14.54 3.34 14.78
CA VAL A 21 14.65 2.83 13.41
C VAL A 21 14.47 1.32 13.44
N PHE A 22 13.35 0.87 12.89
CA PHE A 22 13.13 -0.53 12.56
C PHE A 22 13.77 -0.83 11.19
N ASN A 23 14.50 -1.94 11.09
CA ASN A 23 15.08 -2.41 9.83
C ASN A 23 14.73 -3.89 9.65
N GLY A 24 13.79 -4.16 8.74
CA GLY A 24 13.26 -5.49 8.46
C GLY A 24 12.10 -5.39 7.47
N THR A 25 11.37 -6.47 7.32
CA THR A 25 10.15 -6.53 6.51
C THR A 25 8.92 -6.07 7.32
N VAL A 26 7.78 -5.88 6.65
CA VAL A 26 6.50 -5.62 7.33
C VAL A 26 6.12 -6.77 8.26
N ASN A 27 6.40 -8.02 7.87
CA ASN A 27 6.13 -9.18 8.71
C ASN A 27 6.97 -9.17 9.98
N ASP A 28 8.25 -8.80 9.89
CA ASP A 28 9.12 -8.69 11.06
C ASP A 28 8.61 -7.60 12.02
N PHE A 29 8.12 -6.47 11.48
CA PHE A 29 7.55 -5.39 12.30
C PHE A 29 6.26 -5.84 13.00
N VAL A 30 5.40 -6.57 12.29
CA VAL A 30 4.17 -7.13 12.87
C VAL A 30 4.50 -8.12 13.98
N ALA A 31 5.46 -9.02 13.74
CA ALA A 31 5.90 -10.02 14.72
C ALA A 31 6.54 -9.40 15.98
N ALA A 32 7.19 -8.24 15.83
CA ALA A 32 7.73 -7.48 16.96
C ALA A 32 6.65 -6.91 17.90
N GLY A 33 5.37 -6.93 17.52
CA GLY A 33 4.25 -6.56 18.39
C GLY A 33 4.24 -5.08 18.80
N THR A 34 5.00 -4.22 18.10
CA THR A 34 5.07 -2.79 18.44
C THR A 34 3.71 -2.13 18.17
N ALA A 35 3.16 -1.46 19.19
CA ALA A 35 1.91 -0.71 19.08
C ALA A 35 2.11 0.60 18.31
N PHE A 36 1.12 1.00 17.52
CA PHE A 36 1.09 2.28 16.83
C PHE A 36 -0.36 2.67 16.52
N GLU A 37 -0.63 3.97 16.39
CA GLU A 37 -1.98 4.51 16.15
C GLU A 37 -2.11 5.16 14.76
N LEU A 38 -0.98 5.45 14.12
CA LEU A 38 -0.88 6.05 12.80
C LEU A 38 0.22 5.37 11.98
N ALA A 39 -0.11 4.95 10.77
CA ALA A 39 0.88 4.54 9.77
C ALA A 39 1.03 5.61 8.68
N VAL A 40 2.27 5.92 8.31
CA VAL A 40 2.59 6.78 7.18
C VAL A 40 3.47 6.02 6.20
N GLY A 41 2.92 5.68 5.05
CA GLY A 41 3.59 4.95 3.98
C GLY A 41 3.91 5.87 2.82
N LEU A 42 5.17 6.32 2.71
CA LEU A 42 5.62 7.15 1.59
C LEU A 42 6.36 6.27 0.58
N HIS A 43 6.03 6.44 -0.70
CA HIS A 43 6.71 5.76 -1.80
C HIS A 43 6.67 4.22 -1.68
N LEU A 44 5.52 3.67 -1.26
CA LEU A 44 5.35 2.23 -1.14
C LEU A 44 5.13 1.61 -2.52
N CYS A 45 5.85 0.54 -2.85
CA CYS A 45 5.53 -0.23 -4.06
C CYS A 45 4.13 -0.85 -3.95
N GLY A 46 3.60 -1.38 -5.04
CA GLY A 46 2.24 -1.96 -5.06
C GLY A 46 2.04 -3.05 -3.99
N LEU A 47 2.98 -3.99 -3.89
CA LEU A 47 2.93 -5.08 -2.91
C LEU A 47 3.11 -4.60 -1.46
N LEU A 48 3.99 -3.61 -1.26
CA LEU A 48 4.22 -3.04 0.06
C LEU A 48 3.02 -2.22 0.52
N THR A 49 2.38 -1.50 -0.39
CA THR A 49 1.11 -0.80 -0.16
C THR A 49 0.06 -1.77 0.36
N ASP A 50 -0.15 -2.89 -0.34
CA ASP A 50 -1.15 -3.89 0.02
C ASP A 50 -0.83 -4.53 1.39
N SER A 51 0.45 -4.80 1.66
CA SER A 51 0.89 -5.37 2.94
C SER A 51 0.65 -4.40 4.10
N VAL A 52 0.98 -3.11 3.93
CA VAL A 52 0.74 -2.09 4.95
C VAL A 52 -0.76 -1.88 5.15
N LEU A 53 -1.56 -1.84 4.07
CA LEU A 53 -3.03 -1.71 4.12
C LEU A 53 -3.68 -2.81 4.96
N GLU A 54 -3.24 -4.06 4.81
CA GLU A 54 -3.73 -5.16 5.62
C GLU A 54 -3.38 -4.99 7.10
N VAL A 55 -2.12 -4.65 7.41
CA VAL A 55 -1.70 -4.43 8.80
C VAL A 55 -2.53 -3.34 9.45
N VAL A 56 -2.78 -2.22 8.75
CA VAL A 56 -3.56 -1.11 9.32
C VAL A 56 -5.05 -1.45 9.43
N ALA A 57 -5.60 -2.25 8.51
CA ALA A 57 -6.97 -2.72 8.56
C ALA A 57 -7.18 -3.67 9.75
N THR A 58 -6.31 -4.67 9.90
CA THR A 58 -6.36 -5.64 11.01
C THR A 58 -6.20 -4.97 12.37
N ARG A 59 -5.38 -3.92 12.46
CA ARG A 59 -5.14 -3.20 13.72
C ARG A 59 -6.16 -2.08 14.00
N GLY A 60 -7.01 -1.72 13.03
CA GLY A 60 -7.98 -0.63 13.17
C GLY A 60 -7.33 0.75 13.37
N VAL A 61 -6.20 1.01 12.71
CA VAL A 61 -5.39 2.23 12.89
C VAL A 61 -5.51 3.17 11.69
N ALA A 62 -5.31 4.47 11.92
CA ALA A 62 -5.32 5.46 10.85
C ALA A 62 -4.09 5.29 9.94
N ALA A 63 -4.26 5.57 8.65
CA ALA A 63 -3.17 5.45 7.68
C ALA A 63 -3.18 6.56 6.63
N CYS A 64 -1.99 7.03 6.28
CA CYS A 64 -1.73 7.86 5.09
C CYS A 64 -0.75 7.10 4.20
N ILE A 65 -1.21 6.64 3.04
CA ILE A 65 -0.43 5.79 2.15
C ILE A 65 -0.35 6.44 0.77
N VAL A 66 0.87 6.55 0.26
CA VAL A 66 1.19 7.13 -1.05
C VAL A 66 1.97 6.08 -1.85
N PRO A 67 1.28 5.29 -2.69
CA PRO A 67 1.93 4.27 -3.51
C PRO A 67 2.81 4.92 -4.59
N CYS A 68 3.93 4.28 -4.93
CA CYS A 68 4.79 4.68 -6.03
C CYS A 68 4.63 3.82 -7.29
N CYS A 69 4.07 2.63 -7.15
CA CYS A 69 3.71 1.73 -8.24
C CYS A 69 2.56 0.79 -7.83
N TYR A 70 2.00 0.08 -8.82
CA TYR A 70 0.72 -0.61 -8.81
C TYR A 70 0.75 -1.91 -9.63
N GLY A 71 1.56 -2.01 -10.68
CA GLY A 71 1.54 -3.12 -11.64
C GLY A 71 1.96 -4.47 -11.06
N GLN A 72 2.65 -4.48 -9.91
CA GLN A 72 3.06 -5.70 -9.23
C GLN A 72 1.95 -6.37 -8.40
N ILE A 73 0.73 -5.82 -8.37
CA ILE A 73 -0.36 -6.34 -7.53
C ILE A 73 -1.09 -7.55 -8.13
N PHE A 74 -0.98 -7.81 -9.45
CA PHE A 74 -1.51 -9.00 -10.12
C PHE A 74 -0.46 -9.69 -11.00
N GLY A 75 -0.42 -11.03 -10.97
CA GLY A 75 0.45 -11.87 -11.81
C GLY A 75 1.48 -12.68 -11.03
N THR A 76 2.33 -13.43 -11.72
CA THR A 76 3.47 -14.17 -11.14
C THR A 76 4.81 -13.45 -11.32
N GLU A 77 4.87 -12.47 -12.22
CA GLU A 77 6.07 -11.73 -12.56
C GLU A 77 6.52 -10.82 -11.39
N ASP A 78 7.79 -10.97 -11.00
CA ASP A 78 8.51 -10.00 -10.19
C ASP A 78 9.31 -9.12 -11.15
N HIS A 79 8.89 -7.87 -11.34
CA HIS A 79 9.56 -6.92 -12.24
C HIS A 79 10.96 -6.48 -11.75
N GLY A 80 11.56 -7.16 -10.76
CA GLY A 80 12.91 -6.91 -10.27
C GLY A 80 13.08 -5.57 -9.55
N ARG A 81 12.00 -4.81 -9.36
CA ARG A 81 11.97 -3.51 -8.64
C ARG A 81 11.84 -3.70 -7.13
N GLY A 82 12.64 -4.62 -6.59
CA GLY A 82 12.64 -5.04 -5.20
C GLY A 82 12.26 -6.51 -5.11
N GLY A 83 13.24 -7.39 -4.87
CA GLY A 83 13.02 -8.82 -4.69
C GLY A 83 11.92 -9.04 -3.66
N SER A 84 10.77 -9.51 -4.13
CA SER A 84 9.53 -9.49 -3.37
C SER A 84 9.59 -10.49 -2.20
N THR A 85 9.81 -10.01 -0.97
CA THR A 85 9.64 -10.81 0.26
C THR A 85 8.21 -10.74 0.81
N ALA A 86 7.39 -9.83 0.32
CA ALA A 86 6.00 -9.69 0.74
C ALA A 86 5.09 -10.63 -0.09
N PRO A 87 4.24 -11.45 0.55
CA PRO A 87 3.24 -12.22 -0.18
C PRO A 87 2.26 -11.29 -0.90
N ARG A 88 1.76 -11.71 -2.06
CA ARG A 88 0.71 -10.97 -2.77
C ARG A 88 -0.58 -11.04 -1.95
N LYS A 89 -1.08 -9.89 -1.50
CA LYS A 89 -2.29 -9.78 -0.67
C LYS A 89 -3.53 -9.38 -1.48
N ALA A 90 -3.36 -8.83 -2.69
CA ALA A 90 -4.39 -8.43 -3.65
C ALA A 90 -5.69 -7.94 -2.97
N PRO A 91 -5.63 -6.85 -2.17
CA PRO A 91 -6.79 -6.25 -1.53
C PRO A 91 -7.74 -5.82 -2.64
N PHE A 92 -8.83 -6.57 -2.78
CA PHE A 92 -9.77 -6.45 -3.87
C PHE A 92 -11.17 -6.51 -3.28
N SER A 93 -11.89 -5.39 -3.35
CA SER A 93 -13.15 -5.17 -2.64
C SER A 93 -14.27 -6.07 -3.15
N ALA A 94 -15.25 -6.37 -2.29
CA ALA A 94 -16.43 -7.13 -2.68
C ALA A 94 -17.21 -6.42 -3.81
N ALA A 95 -17.27 -5.09 -3.75
CA ALA A 95 -17.90 -4.27 -4.79
C ALA A 95 -17.23 -4.44 -6.17
N TYR A 96 -15.90 -4.38 -6.23
CA TYR A 96 -15.18 -4.60 -7.49
C TYR A 96 -15.29 -6.04 -7.97
N ARG A 97 -15.23 -7.03 -7.07
CA ARG A 97 -15.45 -8.46 -7.43
C ARG A 97 -16.81 -8.67 -8.09
N ALA A 98 -17.87 -8.14 -7.48
CA ALA A 98 -19.23 -8.28 -7.98
C ALA A 98 -19.42 -7.55 -9.32
N THR A 99 -18.79 -6.38 -9.48
CA THR A 99 -18.93 -5.56 -10.70
C THR A 99 -18.12 -6.11 -11.87
N LEU A 100 -16.88 -6.52 -11.62
CA LEU A 100 -15.98 -6.97 -12.68
C LEU A 100 -16.26 -8.42 -13.09
N GLY A 101 -16.60 -9.32 -12.15
CA GLY A 101 -16.89 -10.71 -12.47
C GLY A 101 -15.81 -11.35 -13.36
N GLU A 102 -16.20 -11.78 -14.56
CA GLU A 102 -15.28 -12.35 -15.56
C GLU A 102 -14.25 -11.35 -16.13
N ALA A 103 -14.48 -10.05 -15.99
CA ALA A 103 -13.56 -8.99 -16.41
C ALA A 103 -12.41 -8.75 -15.43
N LEU A 104 -12.30 -9.55 -14.35
CA LEU A 104 -11.20 -9.47 -13.39
C LEU A 104 -9.79 -9.43 -14.03
N PRO A 105 -9.49 -10.19 -15.11
CA PRO A 105 -8.19 -10.09 -15.77
C PRO A 105 -7.86 -8.68 -16.28
N LEU A 106 -8.86 -7.88 -16.68
CA LEU A 106 -8.66 -6.50 -17.14
C LEU A 106 -8.16 -5.59 -16.03
N TYR A 107 -8.45 -5.91 -14.77
CA TYR A 107 -7.98 -5.12 -13.64
C TYR A 107 -6.45 -5.15 -13.51
N SER A 108 -5.82 -6.27 -13.90
CA SER A 108 -4.35 -6.36 -13.96
C SER A 108 -3.76 -5.41 -15.01
N GLU A 109 -4.45 -5.22 -16.14
CA GLU A 109 -4.05 -4.26 -17.18
C GLU A 109 -4.24 -2.82 -16.72
N VAL A 110 -5.28 -2.54 -15.91
CA VAL A 110 -5.44 -1.23 -15.25
C VAL A 110 -4.29 -0.97 -14.28
N ALA A 111 -3.91 -1.96 -13.46
CA ALA A 111 -2.80 -1.83 -12.52
C ALA A 111 -1.47 -1.58 -13.24
N LYS A 112 -1.20 -2.29 -14.35
CA LYS A 112 -0.05 -2.01 -15.22
C LYS A 112 -0.12 -0.61 -15.84
N GLY A 113 -1.32 -0.21 -16.28
CA GLY A 113 -1.64 1.14 -16.75
C GLY A 113 -1.27 2.26 -15.77
N ALA A 114 -1.37 2.00 -14.47
CA ALA A 114 -0.96 2.94 -13.42
C ALA A 114 0.57 3.08 -13.29
N ASP A 115 1.33 2.05 -13.66
CA ASP A 115 2.81 2.05 -13.67
C ASP A 115 3.41 2.60 -14.95
N HIS A 116 2.60 2.76 -16.00
CA HIS A 116 3.06 3.36 -17.24
C HIS A 116 3.37 4.84 -17.02
N VAL A 117 4.63 5.11 -16.68
CA VAL A 117 5.15 6.46 -16.58
C VAL A 117 5.54 6.96 -17.96
N VAL A 118 5.07 8.17 -18.24
CA VAL A 118 5.37 9.05 -19.36
C VAL A 118 6.82 9.53 -19.33
N MET A 119 7.75 8.60 -19.33
CA MET A 119 9.15 8.92 -19.58
C MET A 119 9.34 8.93 -21.09
N ARG A 120 9.33 10.12 -21.71
CA ARG A 120 9.92 10.26 -23.04
C ARG A 120 11.41 9.92 -22.96
N ALA A 121 12.00 9.52 -24.07
CA ALA A 121 13.46 9.39 -24.18
C ALA A 121 14.11 10.67 -23.60
N GLY A 122 14.91 10.51 -22.53
CA GLY A 122 15.51 11.64 -21.79
C GLY A 122 14.97 11.88 -20.37
N GLY A 123 14.02 11.08 -19.87
CA GLY A 123 13.59 11.14 -18.46
C GLY A 123 12.68 12.32 -18.10
N SER A 124 12.15 13.04 -19.09
CA SER A 124 11.20 14.12 -18.85
C SER A 124 9.79 13.56 -18.64
N PHE A 125 9.21 13.87 -17.49
CA PHE A 125 7.83 13.55 -17.13
C PHE A 125 6.88 14.60 -17.70
N ASP A 126 6.09 14.23 -18.73
CA ASP A 126 5.12 15.13 -19.35
C ASP A 126 3.73 14.96 -18.75
N VAL A 127 3.40 15.83 -17.79
CA VAL A 127 2.10 15.90 -17.10
C VAL A 127 0.95 16.29 -18.02
N ALA A 128 1.21 16.86 -19.20
CA ALA A 128 0.18 17.23 -20.16
C ALA A 128 -0.14 16.09 -21.15
N SER A 129 0.64 15.01 -21.13
CA SER A 129 0.48 13.91 -22.07
C SER A 129 -0.79 13.09 -21.80
N VAL A 130 -1.33 12.49 -22.87
CA VAL A 130 -2.41 11.50 -22.79
C VAL A 130 -2.00 10.29 -21.93
N GLY A 131 -0.73 9.88 -22.00
CA GLY A 131 -0.20 8.79 -21.17
C GLY A 131 -0.31 9.10 -19.68
N TYR A 132 -0.03 10.33 -19.27
CA TYR A 132 -0.08 10.74 -17.86
C TYR A 132 -1.51 10.74 -17.37
N ALA A 133 -2.41 11.31 -18.16
CA ALA A 133 -3.84 11.32 -17.86
C ALA A 133 -4.41 9.89 -17.76
N THR A 134 -3.98 8.97 -18.61
CA THR A 134 -4.35 7.54 -18.54
C THR A 134 -3.82 6.90 -17.27
N ALA A 135 -2.53 7.05 -16.96
CA ALA A 135 -1.94 6.52 -15.73
C ALA A 135 -2.66 7.03 -14.49
N GLN A 136 -3.00 8.33 -14.43
CA GLN A 136 -3.80 8.90 -13.33
C GLN A 136 -5.19 8.28 -13.20
N ARG A 137 -5.87 7.96 -14.32
CA ARG A 137 -7.15 7.26 -14.27
C ARG A 137 -6.98 5.86 -13.72
N CYS A 138 -5.95 5.13 -14.18
CA CYS A 138 -5.62 3.81 -13.68
C CYS A 138 -5.30 3.81 -12.18
N MET A 139 -4.45 4.73 -11.72
CA MET A 139 -4.12 4.92 -10.30
C MET A 139 -5.40 5.10 -9.47
N ARG A 140 -6.28 6.03 -9.88
CA ARG A 140 -7.55 6.26 -9.18
C ARG A 140 -8.43 5.03 -9.10
N VAL A 141 -8.48 4.20 -10.14
CA VAL A 141 -9.28 2.97 -10.13
C VAL A 141 -8.74 1.99 -9.09
N VAL A 142 -7.41 1.79 -9.05
CA VAL A 142 -6.78 0.88 -8.09
C VAL A 142 -6.85 1.40 -6.66
N ASP A 143 -6.62 2.69 -6.46
CA ASP A 143 -6.74 3.33 -5.13
C ASP A 143 -8.17 3.29 -4.61
N SER A 144 -9.16 3.49 -5.49
CA SER A 144 -10.57 3.43 -5.09
C SER A 144 -10.96 2.04 -4.59
N ASP A 145 -10.51 0.99 -5.27
CA ASP A 145 -10.72 -0.39 -4.84
C ASP A 145 -10.02 -0.71 -3.52
N ARG A 146 -8.75 -0.33 -3.37
CA ARG A 146 -8.01 -0.47 -2.10
C ARG A 146 -8.73 0.23 -0.94
N LEU A 147 -9.23 1.44 -1.17
CA LEU A 147 -9.99 2.20 -0.17
C LEU A 147 -11.32 1.53 0.18
N LEU A 148 -12.03 0.99 -0.81
CA LEU A 148 -13.27 0.23 -0.58
C LEU A 148 -12.98 -1.03 0.22
N TRP A 149 -11.97 -1.81 -0.18
CA TRP A 149 -11.54 -3.00 0.54
C TRP A 149 -11.17 -2.67 1.98
N PHE A 150 -10.38 -1.62 2.21
CA PHE A 150 -10.01 -1.17 3.56
C PHE A 150 -11.24 -0.82 4.43
N ARG A 151 -12.24 -0.15 3.84
CA ARG A 151 -13.51 0.15 4.52
C ARG A 151 -14.31 -1.10 4.85
N GLU A 152 -14.34 -2.09 3.96
CA GLU A 152 -15.00 -3.37 4.21
C GLU A 152 -14.36 -4.07 5.43
N GLN A 153 -13.02 -4.11 5.50
CA GLN A 153 -12.31 -4.72 6.62
C GLN A 153 -12.56 -4.01 7.96
N THR A 154 -12.65 -2.67 7.94
CA THR A 154 -12.81 -1.88 9.18
C THR A 154 -14.27 -1.80 9.65
N THR A 155 -15.24 -1.93 8.76
CA THR A 155 -16.68 -1.93 9.11
C THR A 155 -17.07 -3.23 9.82
N GLU A 156 -16.47 -4.37 9.46
CA GLU A 156 -16.71 -5.66 10.13
C GLU A 156 -16.19 -5.69 11.58
N VAL A 157 -15.10 -4.97 11.88
CA VAL A 157 -14.53 -4.87 13.24
C VAL A 157 -15.41 -4.01 14.16
N GLY A 158 -16.14 -3.03 13.62
CA GLY A 158 -17.03 -2.15 14.39
C GLY A 158 -18.34 -2.80 14.86
N ALA A 159 -18.78 -3.89 14.23
CA ALA A 159 -20.02 -4.58 14.59
C ALA A 159 -19.89 -5.55 15.78
N GLY A 160 -18.66 -5.84 16.24
CA GLY A 160 -18.38 -6.79 17.32
C GLY A 160 -18.28 -6.21 18.73
N VAL A 161 -18.29 -4.88 18.89
CA VAL A 161 -18.14 -4.21 20.21
C VAL A 161 -19.47 -3.58 20.62
N GLY A 162 -20.48 -4.43 20.87
CA GLY A 162 -21.84 -3.94 21.10
C GLY A 162 -22.79 -4.95 21.73
N SER A 163 -22.36 -5.73 22.73
CA SER A 163 -23.28 -6.39 23.66
C SER A 163 -22.53 -6.93 24.87
N ASN A 164 -22.35 -6.08 25.88
CA ASN A 164 -22.24 -6.54 27.25
C ASN A 164 -23.04 -5.58 28.14
N THR A 165 -24.36 -5.63 27.99
CA THR A 165 -25.29 -5.11 29.00
C THR A 165 -25.16 -6.00 30.23
N MET A 166 -24.60 -5.42 31.30
CA MET A 166 -24.75 -5.93 32.66
C MET A 166 -26.24 -6.10 32.98
N ALA A 167 -26.60 -7.29 33.46
CA ALA A 167 -27.72 -7.54 34.33
C ALA A 167 -27.23 -8.47 35.45
#